data_AF-A0A836C547-F1
#
_entry.id   AF-A0A836C547-F1
#
_cell.length_a   1.000
_cell.length_b   1.000
_cell.length_c   1.000
_cell.angle_alpha   90.00
_cell.angle_beta   90.00
_cell.angle_gamma   90.00
#
_symmetry.space_group_name_H-M   'P 1'
#
loop_
_entity.id
_entity.type
_entity.pdbx_description
1 polymer ?
#
loop_
_entity_poly.entity_id
_entity_poly.type
_entity_poly.pdbx_seq_one_letter_code
_entity_poly.pdbx_strand_id
1 'polypeptide(L)'
;MSKQPPPAQGHLTRPHQRTAAGGGGGMGNVAPLPGGPGRGPPSFPPLFMDAATPKLMVPSRSALAALLLVPLALWGVAVAVGIAHAEPLPEGTAKGSFEHPLSWFDRHVFRVWGPLLPLAPLLVRLAALRLRLPPSPRGSRPPLRPCPSLALQALCMYGAVIAVRLGLYLSHVAAQRHAGVFLVSDHLLLAASVVACFQAELVLCVSDVYKCEVLREADPGAGGVRQVAVVAALVCSMFALVFVCGDMYCTARWFHHPAESVGALAAGAVLFQAPVGLWLWRRAHRPPGRV
;
A
#
# COMPACT_ATOMS: atom_id res chain seq x y z
N MET A 1 -22.39 -44.88 -15.80
CA MET A 1 -23.02 -44.69 -17.12
C MET A 1 -24.35 -44.00 -16.93
N SER A 2 -24.43 -42.69 -17.20
CA SER A 2 -25.67 -41.92 -17.27
C SER A 2 -25.52 -40.96 -18.46
N LYS A 3 -26.44 -41.06 -19.43
CA LYS A 3 -26.41 -40.32 -20.70
C LYS A 3 -27.01 -38.94 -20.48
N GLN A 4 -26.21 -37.88 -20.65
CA GLN A 4 -26.72 -36.51 -20.77
C GLN A 4 -27.21 -36.23 -22.20
N PRO A 5 -28.32 -35.47 -22.35
CA PRO A 5 -28.87 -35.10 -23.65
C PRO A 5 -28.08 -33.96 -24.33
N PRO A 6 -28.18 -33.83 -25.67
CA PRO A 6 -27.42 -32.86 -26.46
C PRO A 6 -27.96 -31.43 -26.32
N PRO A 7 -27.11 -30.39 -26.42
CA PRO A 7 -27.56 -29.00 -26.44
C PRO A 7 -28.18 -28.60 -27.80
N ALA A 8 -29.28 -27.88 -27.70
CA ALA A 8 -30.05 -27.33 -28.81
C ALA A 8 -29.25 -26.28 -29.61
N GLN A 9 -29.28 -26.42 -30.94
CA GLN A 9 -28.78 -25.44 -31.89
C GLN A 9 -29.80 -24.30 -32.02
N GLY A 10 -29.43 -23.11 -31.53
CA GLY A 10 -30.19 -21.87 -31.69
C GLY A 10 -29.74 -21.09 -32.91
N HIS A 11 -30.67 -20.91 -33.84
CA HIS A 11 -30.55 -20.21 -35.11
C HIS A 11 -30.13 -18.72 -35.00
N LEU A 12 -29.27 -18.35 -35.96
CA LEU A 12 -29.16 -17.05 -36.67
C LEU A 12 -30.26 -16.00 -36.40
N THR A 13 -29.81 -14.77 -36.14
CA THR A 13 -30.34 -13.56 -36.82
C THR A 13 -29.27 -12.47 -36.88
N ARG A 14 -28.78 -12.18 -38.10
CA ARG A 14 -28.04 -10.95 -38.46
C ARG A 14 -29.04 -9.80 -38.63
N PRO A 15 -28.78 -8.59 -38.13
CA PRO A 15 -29.41 -7.39 -38.65
C PRO A 15 -28.47 -6.63 -39.59
N HIS A 16 -28.89 -6.59 -40.85
CA HIS A 16 -28.81 -5.49 -41.83
C HIS A 16 -27.62 -4.52 -41.80
N GLN A 17 -26.77 -4.67 -42.82
CA GLN A 17 -26.16 -3.56 -43.54
C GLN A 17 -27.27 -2.63 -44.09
N ARG A 18 -27.22 -1.36 -43.71
CA ARG A 18 -27.83 -0.26 -44.48
C ARG A 18 -26.71 0.49 -45.20
N THR A 19 -26.52 0.13 -46.46
CA THR A 19 -25.97 1.01 -47.49
C THR A 19 -27.01 2.08 -47.80
N ALA A 20 -26.66 3.35 -47.56
CA ALA A 20 -27.35 4.49 -48.13
C ALA A 20 -26.29 5.36 -48.82
N ALA A 21 -26.16 5.17 -50.12
CA ALA A 21 -25.64 6.17 -51.03
C ALA A 21 -26.82 7.05 -51.47
N GLY A 22 -26.60 8.36 -51.57
CA GLY A 22 -27.49 9.22 -52.36
C GLY A 22 -27.69 10.63 -51.80
N GLY A 23 -27.33 11.61 -52.63
CA GLY A 23 -27.81 13.00 -52.57
C GLY A 23 -27.02 13.87 -51.61
N GLY A 24 -26.48 15.01 -52.01
CA GLY A 24 -26.97 15.96 -53.00
C GLY A 24 -26.78 17.34 -52.37
N GLY A 25 -26.30 18.29 -53.17
CA GLY A 25 -25.81 19.58 -52.72
C GLY A 25 -26.77 20.37 -51.84
N GLY A 26 -26.17 21.12 -50.92
CA GLY A 26 -26.84 22.08 -50.07
C GLY A 26 -25.80 22.84 -49.27
N MET A 27 -25.13 23.81 -49.91
CA MET A 27 -24.46 24.90 -49.21
C MET A 27 -25.53 25.76 -48.54
N GLY A 28 -26.13 25.23 -47.49
CA GLY A 28 -26.95 25.99 -46.56
C GLY A 28 -25.99 26.76 -45.66
N ASN A 29 -26.01 28.08 -45.76
CA ASN A 29 -25.49 28.99 -44.75
C ASN A 29 -26.09 28.58 -43.39
N VAL A 30 -25.32 27.83 -42.61
CA VAL A 30 -25.65 27.57 -41.20
C VAL A 30 -25.41 28.89 -40.49
N ALA A 31 -26.50 29.61 -40.25
CA ALA A 31 -26.51 30.76 -39.37
C ALA A 31 -25.86 30.36 -38.03
N PRO A 32 -24.92 31.16 -37.48
CA PRO A 32 -24.35 30.89 -36.19
C PRO A 32 -25.49 30.87 -35.16
N LEU A 33 -25.72 29.71 -34.55
CA LEU A 33 -26.66 29.55 -33.46
C LEU A 33 -26.36 30.64 -32.41
N PRO A 34 -27.37 31.43 -31.98
CA PRO A 34 -27.17 32.48 -31.00
C PRO A 34 -26.62 31.85 -29.72
N GLY A 35 -25.52 32.44 -29.24
CA GLY A 35 -24.73 31.95 -28.12
C GLY A 35 -25.60 31.49 -26.96
N GLY A 36 -25.72 30.17 -26.81
CA GLY A 36 -26.25 29.57 -25.60
C GLY A 36 -25.43 30.10 -24.42
N PRO A 37 -26.08 30.43 -23.28
CA PRO A 37 -25.39 31.01 -22.13
C PRO A 37 -24.18 30.16 -21.83
N GLY A 38 -23.00 30.77 -21.95
CA GLY A 38 -21.71 30.10 -21.83
C GLY A 38 -21.73 29.29 -20.55
N ARG A 39 -21.90 27.97 -20.69
CA ARG A 39 -21.76 27.04 -19.57
C ARG A 39 -20.34 27.23 -19.10
N GLY A 40 -20.19 27.97 -17.99
CA GLY A 40 -18.91 28.10 -17.31
C GLY A 40 -18.29 26.72 -17.13
N PRO A 41 -16.95 26.65 -17.05
CA PRO A 41 -16.27 25.39 -16.83
C PRO A 41 -16.94 24.67 -15.65
N PRO A 42 -17.24 23.36 -15.77
CA PRO A 42 -17.93 22.62 -14.72
C PRO A 42 -17.16 22.77 -13.40
N SER A 43 -17.79 23.37 -12.40
CA SER A 43 -17.25 23.45 -11.05
C SER A 43 -17.36 22.08 -10.41
N PHE A 44 -16.24 21.39 -10.24
CA PHE A 44 -16.20 20.15 -9.48
C PHE A 44 -16.31 20.47 -7.98
N PRO A 45 -17.03 19.66 -7.18
CA PRO A 45 -16.98 19.80 -5.74
C PRO A 45 -15.53 19.72 -5.25
N PRO A 46 -15.13 20.51 -4.23
CA PRO A 46 -13.74 20.54 -3.74
C PRO A 46 -13.15 19.16 -3.44
N LEU A 47 -13.99 18.22 -2.99
CA LEU A 47 -13.62 16.83 -2.71
C LEU A 47 -13.07 16.07 -3.94
N PHE A 48 -13.64 16.31 -5.12
CA PHE A 48 -13.19 15.68 -6.38
C PHE A 48 -11.81 16.20 -6.79
N MET A 49 -11.61 17.51 -6.63
CA MET A 49 -10.32 18.14 -6.92
C MET A 49 -9.24 17.60 -5.98
N ASP A 50 -9.54 17.48 -4.69
CA ASP A 50 -8.64 16.87 -3.71
C ASP A 50 -8.30 15.41 -4.06
N ALA A 51 -9.27 14.62 -4.51
CA ALA A 51 -9.05 13.23 -4.90
C ALA A 51 -8.13 13.08 -6.13
N ALA A 52 -8.11 14.07 -7.02
CA ALA A 52 -7.18 14.12 -8.15
C ALA A 52 -5.74 14.53 -7.75
N THR A 53 -5.54 15.06 -6.54
CA THR A 53 -4.23 15.61 -6.12
C THR A 53 -3.33 14.58 -5.40
N PRO A 54 -2.05 14.91 -5.12
CA PRO A 54 -1.16 14.17 -4.21
C PRO A 54 -1.63 14.08 -2.75
N LYS A 55 -2.80 14.60 -2.39
CA LYS A 55 -3.22 14.71 -0.98
C LYS A 55 -3.55 13.34 -0.42
N LEU A 56 -3.06 13.00 0.76
CA LEU A 56 -3.49 11.78 1.45
C LEU A 56 -4.95 11.99 1.90
N MET A 57 -5.84 11.10 1.50
CA MET A 57 -7.27 11.20 1.81
C MET A 57 -7.73 9.95 2.53
N VAL A 58 -8.36 10.11 3.69
CA VAL A 58 -8.95 9.02 4.46
C VAL A 58 -10.40 9.38 4.79
N PRO A 59 -11.28 8.39 5.03
CA PRO A 59 -12.70 8.66 5.29
C PRO A 59 -12.94 9.54 6.52
N SER A 60 -12.11 9.42 7.56
CA SER A 60 -12.23 10.18 8.80
C SER A 60 -10.90 10.28 9.55
N ARG A 61 -10.81 11.22 10.49
CA ARG A 61 -9.64 11.34 11.39
C ARG A 61 -9.46 10.08 12.26
N SER A 62 -10.56 9.48 12.70
CA SER A 62 -10.53 8.24 13.48
C SER A 62 -10.00 7.07 12.65
N ALA A 63 -10.32 7.00 11.36
CA ALA A 63 -9.76 6.00 10.46
C ALA A 63 -8.24 6.17 10.31
N LEU A 64 -7.75 7.41 10.13
CA LEU A 64 -6.30 7.67 10.10
C LEU A 64 -5.63 7.29 11.42
N ALA A 65 -6.21 7.69 12.55
CA ALA A 65 -5.68 7.34 13.86
C ALA A 65 -5.62 5.83 14.06
N ALA A 66 -6.68 5.10 13.70
CA ALA A 66 -6.71 3.64 13.75
C ALA A 66 -5.62 3.01 12.86
N LEU A 67 -5.47 3.46 11.62
CA LEU A 67 -4.45 2.95 10.69
C LEU A 67 -3.02 3.25 11.16
N LEU A 68 -2.81 4.29 11.97
CA LEU A 68 -1.51 4.60 12.55
C LEU A 68 -1.25 3.87 13.87
N LEU A 69 -2.26 3.74 14.73
CA LEU A 69 -2.09 3.23 16.09
C LEU A 69 -2.26 1.72 16.18
N VAL A 70 -3.14 1.10 15.39
CA VAL A 70 -3.40 -0.35 15.49
C VAL A 70 -2.18 -1.18 15.08
N PRO A 71 -1.50 -0.93 13.94
CA PRO A 71 -0.26 -1.64 13.59
C PRO A 71 0.84 -1.46 14.63
N LEU A 72 1.00 -0.23 15.13
CA LEU A 72 1.98 0.10 16.16
C LEU A 72 1.70 -0.64 17.47
N ALA A 73 0.43 -0.66 17.90
CA ALA A 73 0.00 -1.37 19.10
C ALA A 73 0.15 -2.88 18.92
N LEU A 74 -0.22 -3.44 17.77
CA LEU A 74 -0.08 -4.87 17.48
C LEU A 74 1.40 -5.29 17.57
N TRP A 75 2.30 -4.53 16.95
CA TRP A 75 3.73 -4.79 17.03
C TRP A 75 4.26 -4.65 18.47
N GLY A 76 3.88 -3.57 19.17
CA GLY A 76 4.30 -3.34 20.56
C GLY A 76 3.82 -4.44 21.50
N VAL A 77 2.56 -4.87 21.37
CA VAL A 77 1.97 -5.98 22.14
C VAL A 77 2.67 -7.28 21.81
N ALA A 78 2.91 -7.59 20.52
CA ALA A 78 3.58 -8.83 20.14
C ALA A 78 4.99 -8.94 20.76
N VAL A 79 5.78 -7.87 20.72
CA VAL A 79 7.10 -7.82 21.35
C VAL A 79 6.98 -7.91 22.87
N ALA A 80 6.08 -7.13 23.50
CA ALA A 80 5.90 -7.13 24.95
C ALA A 80 5.45 -8.50 25.49
N VAL A 81 4.54 -9.17 24.79
CA VAL A 81 4.09 -10.52 25.13
C VAL A 81 5.20 -11.55 24.90
N GLY A 82 6.07 -11.34 23.90
CA GLY A 82 7.27 -12.16 23.70
C GLY A 82 8.25 -12.03 24.87
N ILE A 83 8.50 -10.79 25.32
CA ILE A 83 9.32 -10.50 26.50
C ILE A 83 8.75 -11.13 27.76
N ALA A 84 7.44 -11.01 27.98
CA ALA A 84 6.77 -11.56 29.16
C ALA A 84 6.84 -13.10 29.23
N HIS A 85 6.91 -13.76 28.07
CA HIS A 85 7.07 -15.21 27.95
C HIS A 85 8.51 -15.63 27.67
N ALA A 86 9.49 -14.75 27.90
CA ALA A 86 10.89 -15.03 27.55
C ALA A 86 11.35 -16.34 28.19
N GLU A 87 11.84 -17.25 27.35
CA GLU A 87 12.27 -18.58 27.72
C GLU A 87 13.68 -18.81 27.18
N PRO A 88 14.59 -19.36 28.00
CA PRO A 88 15.89 -19.78 27.49
C PRO A 88 15.68 -20.92 26.49
N LEU A 89 16.57 -20.99 25.49
CA LEU A 89 16.60 -22.14 24.59
C LEU A 89 16.93 -23.43 25.37
N PRO A 90 16.39 -24.59 24.97
CA PRO A 90 16.76 -25.87 25.58
C PRO A 90 18.27 -26.09 25.55
N GLU A 91 18.82 -26.64 26.63
CA GLU A 91 20.26 -26.92 26.74
C GLU A 91 20.74 -27.75 25.54
N GLY A 92 21.87 -27.35 24.96
CA GLY A 92 22.46 -28.02 23.80
C GLY A 92 21.84 -27.65 22.44
N THR A 93 20.78 -26.82 22.40
CA THR A 93 20.22 -26.37 21.12
C THR A 93 20.90 -25.08 20.65
N ALA A 94 21.48 -25.11 19.45
CA ALA A 94 22.03 -23.91 18.83
C ALA A 94 20.89 -22.97 18.35
N LYS A 95 21.10 -21.65 18.46
CA LYS A 95 20.12 -20.65 17.99
C LYS A 95 19.67 -20.89 16.53
N GLY A 96 20.55 -21.38 15.67
CA GLY A 96 20.22 -21.66 14.27
C GLY A 96 19.36 -22.90 14.03
N SER A 97 19.36 -23.87 14.94
CA SER A 97 18.66 -25.15 14.79
C SER A 97 17.32 -25.21 15.52
N PHE A 98 17.04 -24.26 16.41
CA PHE A 98 15.74 -24.17 17.09
C PHE A 98 14.61 -23.86 16.09
N GLU A 99 13.49 -24.57 16.23
CA GLU A 99 12.29 -24.37 15.42
C GLU A 99 11.16 -23.81 16.26
N HIS A 100 10.52 -22.75 15.77
CA HIS A 100 9.34 -22.13 16.34
C HIS A 100 8.20 -22.14 15.30
N PRO A 101 6.94 -21.85 15.68
CA PRO A 101 5.79 -21.95 14.76
C PRO A 101 5.88 -21.14 13.46
N LEU A 102 6.77 -20.14 13.40
CA LEU A 102 7.00 -19.27 12.24
C LEU A 102 8.40 -19.44 11.63
N SER A 103 9.12 -20.51 11.97
CA SER A 103 10.48 -20.77 11.47
C SER A 103 10.54 -20.83 9.95
N TRP A 104 9.51 -21.35 9.28
CA TRP A 104 9.43 -21.37 7.82
C TRP A 104 9.40 -19.95 7.25
N PHE A 105 8.52 -19.09 7.78
CA PHE A 105 8.39 -17.70 7.35
C PHE A 105 9.67 -16.91 7.63
N ASP A 106 10.23 -17.03 8.83
CA ASP A 106 11.51 -16.39 9.19
C ASP A 106 12.62 -16.76 8.20
N ARG A 107 12.88 -18.07 8.06
CA ARG A 107 14.00 -18.59 7.25
C ARG A 107 13.85 -18.28 5.76
N HIS A 108 12.67 -18.46 5.18
CA HIS A 108 12.49 -18.42 3.72
C HIS A 108 12.00 -17.07 3.20
N VAL A 109 11.30 -16.31 4.04
CA VAL A 109 10.66 -15.05 3.62
C VAL A 109 11.33 -13.87 4.31
N PHE A 110 11.34 -13.83 5.64
CA PHE A 110 11.71 -12.62 6.36
C PHE A 110 13.22 -12.35 6.33
N ARG A 111 14.07 -13.36 6.53
CA ARG A 111 15.54 -13.19 6.43
C ARG A 111 16.01 -12.86 5.03
N VAL A 112 15.39 -13.47 4.02
CA VAL A 112 15.81 -13.32 2.61
C VAL A 112 15.27 -12.03 2.01
N TRP A 113 13.98 -11.76 2.23
CA TRP A 113 13.24 -10.71 1.54
C TRP A 113 12.75 -9.59 2.45
N GLY A 114 12.94 -9.69 3.77
CA GLY A 114 12.38 -8.78 4.78
C GLY A 114 12.45 -7.29 4.44
N PRO A 115 13.64 -6.74 4.08
CA PRO A 115 13.77 -5.33 3.68
C PRO A 115 12.96 -4.96 2.43
N LEU A 116 12.72 -5.92 1.54
CA LEU A 116 12.07 -5.74 0.24
C LEU A 116 10.56 -6.06 0.27
N LEU A 117 10.07 -6.75 1.30
CA LEU A 117 8.65 -7.12 1.40
C LEU A 117 7.68 -5.95 1.22
N PRO A 118 7.92 -4.74 1.79
CA PRO A 118 7.02 -3.60 1.59
C PRO A 118 7.04 -3.04 0.16
N LEU A 119 8.01 -3.41 -0.68
CA LEU A 119 8.05 -2.98 -2.08
C LEU A 119 6.99 -3.70 -2.91
N ALA A 120 6.57 -4.91 -2.54
CA ALA A 120 5.55 -5.65 -3.28
C ALA A 120 4.20 -4.89 -3.35
N PRO A 121 3.55 -4.48 -2.24
CA PRO A 121 2.33 -3.69 -2.30
C PRO A 121 2.54 -2.33 -2.98
N LEU A 122 3.70 -1.69 -2.81
CA LEU A 122 4.05 -0.46 -3.54
C LEU A 122 4.06 -0.68 -5.06
N LEU A 123 4.68 -1.75 -5.54
CA LEU A 123 4.73 -2.11 -6.96
C LEU A 123 3.33 -2.40 -7.51
N VAL A 124 2.49 -3.10 -6.76
CA VAL A 124 1.08 -3.33 -7.13
C VAL A 124 0.34 -2.01 -7.27
N ARG A 125 0.52 -1.06 -6.34
CA ARG A 125 -0.09 0.27 -6.44
C ARG A 125 0.44 1.07 -7.62
N LEU A 126 1.75 1.06 -7.87
CA LEU A 126 2.36 1.71 -9.02
C LEU A 126 1.82 1.14 -10.34
N ALA A 127 1.68 -0.19 -10.42
CA ALA A 127 1.07 -0.85 -11.55
C ALA A 127 -0.40 -0.45 -11.69
N ALA A 128 -1.19 -0.50 -10.60
CA ALA A 128 -2.59 -0.12 -10.58
C ALA A 128 -2.83 1.34 -11.01
N LEU A 129 -1.90 2.24 -10.68
CA LEU A 129 -1.91 3.65 -11.12
C LEU A 129 -1.50 3.83 -12.59
N ARG A 130 -0.77 2.87 -13.18
CA ARG A 130 -0.35 2.86 -14.59
C ARG A 130 -1.26 2.03 -15.50
N LEU A 131 -2.10 1.15 -14.97
CA LEU A 131 -3.10 0.40 -15.73
C LEU A 131 -4.08 1.39 -16.37
N ARG A 132 -3.83 1.73 -17.63
CA ARG A 132 -4.72 2.51 -18.48
C ARG A 132 -5.77 1.57 -19.06
N LEU A 133 -7.04 1.94 -18.95
CA LEU A 133 -7.97 1.67 -20.04
C LEU A 133 -7.96 2.87 -20.98
N PRO A 134 -7.93 2.66 -22.31
CA PRO A 134 -8.02 3.76 -23.26
C PRO A 134 -9.32 4.55 -23.00
N PRO A 135 -9.27 5.90 -23.09
CA PRO A 135 -10.47 6.71 -22.90
C PRO A 135 -11.54 6.26 -23.89
N SER A 136 -12.78 6.11 -23.42
CA SER A 136 -13.90 5.79 -24.30
C SER A 136 -14.04 6.90 -25.34
N PRO A 137 -14.11 6.59 -26.65
CA PRO A 137 -14.08 7.58 -27.73
C PRO A 137 -15.29 8.54 -27.77
N ARG A 138 -16.23 8.44 -26.83
CA ARG A 138 -17.43 9.28 -26.76
C ARG A 138 -17.22 10.53 -25.91
N GLY A 139 -16.51 11.53 -26.44
CA GLY A 139 -16.59 12.94 -26.01
C GLY A 139 -16.43 13.23 -24.51
N SER A 140 -15.85 12.30 -23.74
CA SER A 140 -15.83 12.33 -22.29
C SER A 140 -14.71 13.24 -21.80
N ARG A 141 -15.05 14.08 -20.81
CA ARG A 141 -14.14 14.99 -20.10
C ARG A 141 -12.79 14.31 -19.78
N PRO A 142 -11.67 15.04 -19.76
CA PRO A 142 -10.39 14.47 -19.36
C PRO A 142 -10.54 13.85 -17.96
N PRO A 143 -10.14 12.58 -17.78
CA PRO A 143 -10.35 11.88 -16.50
C PRO A 143 -9.58 12.60 -15.40
N LEU A 144 -10.28 12.93 -14.30
CA LEU A 144 -9.65 13.39 -13.07
C LEU A 144 -8.85 12.23 -12.48
N ARG A 145 -7.53 12.27 -12.63
CA ARG A 145 -6.64 11.19 -12.21
C ARG A 145 -6.10 11.46 -10.81
N PRO A 146 -6.09 10.48 -9.90
CA PRO A 146 -5.29 10.58 -8.70
C PRO A 146 -3.80 10.60 -9.06
N CYS A 147 -3.09 11.60 -8.54
CA CYS A 147 -1.69 11.82 -8.82
C CYS A 147 -0.82 10.68 -8.24
N PRO A 148 0.10 10.06 -9.02
CA PRO A 148 0.97 8.98 -8.55
C PRO A 148 2.08 9.44 -7.58
N SER A 149 2.16 10.75 -7.31
CA SER A 149 3.21 11.36 -6.50
C SER A 149 3.29 10.82 -5.06
N LEU A 150 2.20 10.32 -4.48
CA LEU A 150 2.24 9.68 -3.16
C LEU A 150 3.03 8.36 -3.18
N ALA A 151 2.94 7.57 -4.24
CA ALA A 151 3.72 6.34 -4.37
C ALA A 151 5.22 6.63 -4.53
N LEU A 152 5.57 7.69 -5.27
CA LEU A 152 6.97 8.11 -5.38
C LEU A 152 7.52 8.62 -4.05
N GLN A 153 6.74 9.39 -3.30
CA GLN A 153 7.14 9.87 -1.98
C GLN A 153 7.28 8.72 -0.97
N ALA A 154 6.40 7.70 -1.06
CA ALA A 154 6.53 6.47 -0.29
C ALA A 154 7.83 5.74 -0.63
N LEU A 155 8.16 5.62 -1.91
CA LEU A 155 9.44 5.04 -2.35
C LEU A 155 10.64 5.80 -1.76
N CYS A 156 10.62 7.13 -1.77
CA CYS A 156 11.68 7.94 -1.13
C CYS A 156 11.75 7.69 0.39
N MET A 157 10.59 7.61 1.07
CA MET A 157 10.55 7.29 2.50
C MET A 157 11.12 5.90 2.78
N TYR A 158 10.79 4.90 1.96
CA TYR A 158 11.34 3.54 2.11
C TYR A 158 12.83 3.51 1.81
N GLY A 159 13.30 4.26 0.81
CA GLY A 159 14.73 4.47 0.57
C GLY A 159 15.44 5.05 1.79
N ALA A 160 14.85 6.04 2.47
CA ALA A 160 15.40 6.59 3.71
C ALA A 160 15.41 5.56 4.86
N VAL A 161 14.34 4.78 5.03
CA VAL A 161 14.29 3.69 6.02
C VAL A 161 15.37 2.64 5.75
N ILE A 162 15.55 2.24 4.48
CA ILE A 162 16.58 1.29 4.06
C ILE A 162 17.97 1.86 4.33
N ALA A 163 18.21 3.15 4.05
CA ALA A 163 19.49 3.79 4.32
C ALA A 163 19.82 3.81 5.82
N VAL A 164 18.85 4.15 6.67
CA VAL A 164 19.01 4.09 8.14
C VAL A 164 19.32 2.67 8.59
N ARG A 165 18.59 1.68 8.07
CA ARG A 165 18.80 0.26 8.35
C ARG A 165 20.21 -0.21 7.96
N LEU A 166 20.68 0.15 6.77
CA LEU A 166 22.05 -0.15 6.33
C LEU A 166 23.09 0.53 7.21
N GLY A 167 22.87 1.80 7.57
CA GLY A 167 23.73 2.52 8.50
C GLY A 167 23.86 1.81 9.85
N LEU A 168 22.74 1.45 10.48
CA LEU A 168 22.73 0.71 11.74
C LEU A 168 23.44 -0.64 11.64
N TYR A 169 23.20 -1.39 10.56
CA TYR A 169 23.87 -2.67 10.32
C TYR A 169 25.39 -2.51 10.17
N LEU A 170 25.84 -1.55 9.35
CA LEU A 170 27.27 -1.29 9.15
C LEU A 170 27.94 -0.79 10.43
N SER A 171 27.27 0.08 11.20
CA SER A 171 27.75 0.53 12.52
C SER A 171 27.86 -0.63 13.50
N HIS A 172 26.90 -1.54 13.52
CA HIS A 172 26.93 -2.73 14.36
C HIS A 172 28.10 -3.65 13.99
N VAL A 173 28.30 -3.95 12.70
CA VAL A 173 29.42 -4.77 12.22
C VAL A 173 30.77 -4.11 12.55
N ALA A 174 30.89 -2.79 12.39
CA ALA A 174 32.10 -2.06 12.75
C ALA A 174 32.38 -2.12 14.25
N ALA A 175 31.35 -1.90 15.09
CA ALA A 175 31.47 -1.97 16.53
C ALA A 175 31.86 -3.38 17.02
N GLN A 176 31.28 -4.44 16.44
CA GLN A 176 31.66 -5.81 16.75
C GLN A 176 33.14 -6.10 16.45
N ARG A 177 33.64 -5.61 15.31
CA ARG A 177 35.05 -5.80 14.93
C ARG A 177 36.03 -5.12 15.89
N HIS A 178 35.68 -3.96 16.45
CA HIS A 178 36.60 -3.15 17.26
C HIS A 178 36.45 -3.33 18.77
N ALA A 179 35.24 -3.55 19.26
CA ALA A 179 34.94 -3.54 20.69
C ALA A 179 34.59 -4.93 21.25
N GLY A 180 34.35 -5.94 20.39
CA GLY A 180 33.88 -7.25 20.83
C GLY A 180 32.51 -7.23 21.53
N VAL A 181 31.78 -6.11 21.45
CA VAL A 181 30.49 -5.93 22.12
C VAL A 181 29.36 -6.35 21.18
N PHE A 182 28.57 -7.33 21.62
CA PHE A 182 27.30 -7.70 20.99
C PHE A 182 26.22 -6.67 21.36
N LEU A 183 26.20 -5.53 20.67
CA LEU A 183 25.28 -4.43 20.96
C LEU A 183 23.95 -4.58 20.19
N VAL A 184 22.88 -4.85 20.95
CA VAL A 184 21.46 -4.77 20.54
C VAL A 184 21.03 -5.79 19.49
N SER A 185 19.84 -6.39 19.72
CA SER A 185 19.08 -7.16 18.73
C SER A 185 18.87 -6.34 17.46
N ASP A 186 19.69 -6.58 16.44
CA ASP A 186 19.47 -6.07 15.11
C ASP A 186 18.12 -6.58 14.58
N HIS A 187 17.74 -7.83 14.84
CA HIS A 187 16.51 -8.42 14.28
C HIS A 187 15.22 -7.70 14.69
N LEU A 188 15.00 -7.44 15.99
CA LEU A 188 13.80 -6.73 16.46
C LEU A 188 13.77 -5.28 16.00
N LEU A 189 14.92 -4.60 16.06
CA LEU A 189 15.04 -3.21 15.64
C LEU A 189 14.82 -3.06 14.13
N LEU A 190 15.45 -3.93 13.33
CA LEU A 190 15.34 -3.90 11.87
C LEU A 190 13.96 -4.32 11.38
N ALA A 191 13.26 -5.19 12.11
CA ALA A 191 11.88 -5.53 11.81
C ALA A 191 10.91 -4.37 12.06
N ALA A 192 11.19 -3.49 13.04
CA ALA A 192 10.41 -2.28 13.25
C ALA A 192 10.38 -1.39 11.98
N SER A 193 11.46 -1.40 11.20
CA SER A 193 11.55 -0.72 9.91
C SER A 193 10.54 -1.31 8.89
N VAL A 194 10.37 -2.63 8.87
CA VAL A 194 9.44 -3.33 7.98
C VAL A 194 7.99 -3.07 8.39
N VAL A 195 7.71 -3.11 9.70
CA VAL A 195 6.39 -2.76 10.28
C VAL A 195 6.01 -1.33 9.88
N ALA A 196 6.93 -0.37 10.03
CA ALA A 196 6.68 1.02 9.67
C ALA A 196 6.34 1.19 8.17
N CYS A 197 7.06 0.51 7.28
CA CYS A 197 6.77 0.52 5.84
C CYS A 197 5.41 -0.11 5.52
N PHE A 198 5.06 -1.26 6.12
CA PHE A 198 3.73 -1.86 5.92
C PHE A 198 2.61 -0.97 6.46
N GLN A 199 2.80 -0.33 7.62
CA GLN A 199 1.86 0.64 8.16
C GLN A 199 1.63 1.80 7.18
N ALA A 200 2.69 2.33 6.56
CA ALA A 200 2.56 3.33 5.51
C ALA A 200 1.77 2.80 4.30
N GLU A 201 2.06 1.59 3.83
CA GLU A 201 1.31 0.98 2.73
C GLU A 201 -0.17 0.76 3.07
N LEU A 202 -0.53 0.39 4.30
CA LEU A 202 -1.93 0.30 4.72
C LEU A 202 -2.65 1.64 4.58
N VAL A 203 -2.06 2.72 5.13
CA VAL A 203 -2.63 4.07 5.06
C VAL A 203 -2.77 4.54 3.61
N LEU A 204 -1.75 4.28 2.80
CA LEU A 204 -1.72 4.71 1.40
C LEU A 204 -2.69 3.89 0.53
N CYS A 205 -2.80 2.58 0.73
CA CYS A 205 -3.79 1.74 0.05
C CYS A 205 -5.22 2.19 0.39
N VAL A 206 -5.52 2.43 1.67
CA VAL A 206 -6.85 2.94 2.07
C VAL A 206 -7.13 4.29 1.40
N SER A 207 -6.12 5.16 1.32
CA SER A 207 -6.27 6.43 0.62
C SER A 207 -6.52 6.25 -0.87
N ASP A 208 -5.84 5.31 -1.52
CA ASP A 208 -6.02 5.06 -2.94
C ASP A 208 -7.41 4.44 -3.22
N VAL A 209 -7.90 3.54 -2.37
CA VAL A 209 -9.27 2.99 -2.43
C VAL A 209 -10.30 4.10 -2.26
N TYR A 210 -10.17 4.94 -1.22
CA TYR A 210 -11.11 6.01 -0.95
C TYR A 210 -11.19 7.02 -2.11
N LYS A 211 -10.04 7.37 -2.70
CA LYS A 211 -10.00 8.22 -3.89
C LYS A 211 -10.67 7.57 -5.11
N CYS A 212 -10.51 6.26 -5.30
CA CYS A 212 -11.20 5.56 -6.38
C CYS A 212 -12.72 5.62 -6.21
N GLU A 213 -13.22 5.46 -4.98
CA GLU A 213 -14.66 5.58 -4.68
C GLU A 213 -15.20 6.99 -4.92
N VAL A 214 -14.49 8.02 -4.45
CA VAL A 214 -14.88 9.43 -4.69
C VAL A 214 -14.91 9.76 -6.19
N LEU A 215 -13.96 9.25 -6.96
CA LEU A 215 -13.85 9.52 -8.40
C LEU A 215 -14.72 8.59 -9.26
N ARG A 216 -15.39 7.60 -8.67
CA ARG A 216 -16.15 6.56 -9.40
C ARG A 216 -17.22 7.13 -10.32
N GLU A 217 -17.89 8.20 -9.90
CA GLU A 217 -18.92 8.88 -10.70
C GLU A 217 -18.32 9.64 -11.90
N ALA A 218 -17.11 10.16 -11.74
CA ALA A 218 -16.41 10.90 -12.77
C ALA A 218 -15.66 9.99 -13.76
N ASP A 219 -15.30 8.77 -13.34
CA ASP A 219 -14.59 7.78 -14.16
C ASP A 219 -15.09 6.34 -13.88
N PRO A 220 -16.29 5.98 -14.37
CA PRO A 220 -16.89 4.66 -14.13
C PRO A 220 -16.13 3.51 -14.83
N GLY A 221 -15.29 3.82 -15.83
CA GLY A 221 -14.57 2.82 -16.63
C GLY A 221 -13.21 2.42 -16.04
N ALA A 222 -12.54 3.30 -15.30
CA ALA A 222 -11.20 3.04 -14.76
C ALA A 222 -11.18 2.42 -13.34
N GLY A 223 -12.32 2.42 -12.64
CA GLY A 223 -12.37 2.08 -11.21
C GLY A 223 -12.12 0.61 -10.87
N GLY A 224 -12.77 -0.32 -11.57
CA GLY A 224 -12.91 -1.71 -11.11
C GLY A 224 -11.59 -2.47 -10.90
N VAL A 225 -10.80 -2.66 -11.96
CA VAL A 225 -9.55 -3.45 -11.89
C VAL A 225 -8.52 -2.78 -10.99
N ARG A 226 -8.41 -1.46 -11.07
CA ARG A 226 -7.49 -0.67 -10.25
C ARG A 226 -7.82 -0.79 -8.77
N GLN A 227 -9.09 -0.65 -8.41
CA GLN A 227 -9.54 -0.79 -7.04
C GLN A 227 -9.28 -2.20 -6.51
N VAL A 228 -9.58 -3.24 -7.29
CA VAL A 228 -9.28 -4.63 -6.92
C VAL A 228 -7.79 -4.82 -6.64
N ALA A 229 -6.89 -4.28 -7.49
CA ALA A 229 -5.45 -4.38 -7.28
C ALA A 229 -4.98 -3.68 -5.99
N VAL A 230 -5.49 -2.48 -5.71
CA VAL A 230 -5.15 -1.75 -4.47
C VAL A 230 -5.71 -2.46 -3.23
N VAL A 231 -6.93 -3.00 -3.30
CA VAL A 231 -7.52 -3.81 -2.21
C VAL A 231 -6.70 -5.08 -1.98
N ALA A 232 -6.24 -5.76 -3.04
CA ALA A 232 -5.35 -6.90 -2.90
C ALA A 232 -4.04 -6.51 -2.22
N ALA A 233 -3.42 -5.38 -2.60
CA ALA A 233 -2.23 -4.86 -1.93
C ALA A 233 -2.46 -4.54 -0.45
N LEU A 234 -3.63 -3.97 -0.11
CA LEU A 234 -4.04 -3.71 1.27
C LEU A 234 -4.11 -5.01 2.09
N VAL A 235 -4.84 -6.01 1.57
CA VAL A 235 -5.03 -7.31 2.24
C VAL A 235 -3.68 -8.02 2.41
N CYS A 236 -2.86 -8.07 1.37
CA CYS A 236 -1.51 -8.65 1.44
C CYS A 236 -0.64 -7.95 2.50
N SER A 237 -0.72 -6.62 2.59
CA SER A 237 0.01 -5.84 3.60
C SER A 237 -0.46 -6.16 5.01
N MET A 238 -1.77 -6.36 5.23
CA MET A 238 -2.31 -6.76 6.52
C MET A 238 -1.81 -8.15 6.95
N PHE A 239 -1.88 -9.13 6.06
CA PHE A 239 -1.36 -10.47 6.35
C PHE A 239 0.14 -10.45 6.63
N ALA A 240 0.92 -9.79 5.78
CA ALA A 240 2.36 -9.67 5.98
C ALA A 240 2.69 -9.01 7.33
N LEU A 241 1.97 -7.96 7.72
CA LEU A 241 2.12 -7.32 9.02
C LEU A 241 1.86 -8.30 10.18
N VAL A 242 0.80 -9.11 10.11
CA VAL A 242 0.49 -10.12 11.13
C VAL A 242 1.61 -11.16 11.23
N PHE A 243 2.12 -11.66 10.11
CA PHE A 243 3.25 -12.60 10.11
C PHE A 243 4.52 -11.99 10.69
N VAL A 244 4.84 -10.73 10.33
CA VAL A 244 5.98 -10.01 10.91
C VAL A 244 5.79 -9.82 12.42
N CYS A 245 4.60 -9.46 12.90
CA CYS A 245 4.35 -9.33 14.34
C CYS A 245 4.49 -10.67 15.06
N GLY A 246 3.99 -11.76 14.49
CA GLY A 246 4.17 -13.11 15.03
C GLY A 246 5.64 -13.52 15.09
N ASP A 247 6.42 -13.20 14.06
CA ASP A 247 7.86 -13.45 14.02
C ASP A 247 8.60 -12.64 15.09
N MET A 248 8.19 -11.39 15.32
CA MET A 248 8.73 -10.55 16.39
C MET A 248 8.41 -11.08 17.79
N TYR A 249 7.21 -11.62 18.00
CA TYR A 249 6.89 -12.34 19.22
C TYR A 249 7.85 -13.52 19.45
N CYS A 250 8.05 -14.36 18.44
CA CYS A 250 8.97 -15.50 18.53
C CYS A 250 10.41 -15.05 18.80
N THR A 251 10.85 -14.01 18.10
CA THR A 251 12.19 -13.42 18.21
C THR A 251 12.44 -12.90 19.62
N ALA A 252 11.50 -12.13 20.18
CA ALA A 252 11.60 -11.60 21.53
C ALA A 252 11.55 -12.70 22.60
N ARG A 253 10.76 -13.76 22.37
CA ARG A 253 10.59 -14.86 23.33
C ARG A 253 11.82 -15.75 23.49
N TRP A 254 12.42 -16.19 22.38
CA TRP A 254 13.44 -17.25 22.42
C TRP A 254 14.86 -16.79 22.06
N PHE A 255 15.00 -15.67 21.35
CA PHE A 255 16.28 -15.31 20.74
C PHE A 255 16.97 -14.10 21.38
N HIS A 256 16.24 -13.32 22.19
CA HIS A 256 16.73 -12.10 22.81
C HIS A 256 16.51 -12.02 24.31
N HIS A 257 17.41 -11.29 24.96
CA HIS A 257 17.23 -10.92 26.35
C HIS A 257 16.08 -9.89 26.47
N PRO A 258 15.24 -9.95 27.52
CA PRO A 258 14.17 -8.98 27.77
C PRO A 258 14.60 -7.52 27.66
N ALA A 259 15.71 -7.15 28.29
CA ALA A 259 16.21 -5.78 28.29
C ALA A 259 16.63 -5.30 26.89
N GLU A 260 17.24 -6.17 26.08
CA GLU A 260 17.59 -5.86 24.69
C GLU A 260 16.34 -5.63 23.84
N SER A 261 15.31 -6.44 24.06
CA SER A 261 14.04 -6.35 23.35
C SER A 261 13.30 -5.04 23.67
N VAL A 262 13.31 -4.60 24.94
CA VAL A 262 12.77 -3.29 25.35
C VAL A 262 13.54 -2.16 24.67
N GLY A 263 14.88 -2.24 24.66
CA GLY A 263 15.74 -1.25 23.99
C GLY A 263 15.46 -1.19 22.48
N ALA A 264 15.35 -2.34 21.82
CA ALA A 264 15.05 -2.45 20.40
C ALA A 264 13.64 -1.93 20.06
N LEU A 265 12.65 -2.19 20.93
CA LEU A 265 11.28 -1.67 20.80
C LEU A 265 11.27 -0.13 20.86
N ALA A 266 11.92 0.45 21.89
CA ALA A 266 12.00 1.90 22.05
C ALA A 266 12.76 2.55 20.88
N ALA A 267 13.92 2.00 20.52
CA ALA A 267 14.72 2.50 19.40
C ALA A 267 13.96 2.39 18.06
N GLY A 268 13.27 1.27 17.82
CA GLY A 268 12.48 1.08 16.59
C GLY A 268 11.29 2.04 16.49
N ALA A 269 10.65 2.34 17.63
CA ALA A 269 9.59 3.33 17.70
C ALA A 269 10.10 4.73 17.33
N VAL A 270 11.26 5.13 17.86
CA VAL A 270 11.85 6.46 17.60
C VAL A 270 12.44 6.56 16.20
N LEU A 271 13.18 5.56 15.74
CA LEU A 271 13.93 5.63 14.48
C LEU A 271 13.08 5.37 13.24
N PHE A 272 12.01 4.57 13.36
CA PHE A 272 11.20 4.17 12.21
C PHE A 272 9.74 4.59 12.34
N GLN A 273 9.07 4.22 13.44
CA GLN A 273 7.62 4.44 13.56
C GLN A 273 7.26 5.93 13.67
N ALA A 274 7.96 6.69 14.50
CA ALA A 274 7.69 8.12 14.70
C ALA A 274 7.91 8.95 13.43
N PRO A 275 9.03 8.80 12.67
CA PRO A 275 9.22 9.51 11.41
C PRO A 275 8.15 9.18 10.36
N VAL A 276 7.82 7.90 10.20
CA VAL A 276 6.79 7.47 9.23
C VAL A 276 5.40 7.97 9.65
N GLY A 277 5.04 7.80 10.92
CA GLY A 277 3.77 8.29 11.46
C GLY A 277 3.63 9.80 11.34
N LEU A 278 4.67 10.57 11.66
CA LEU A 278 4.70 12.02 11.51
C LEU A 278 4.59 12.44 10.04
N TRP A 279 5.27 11.74 9.12
CA TRP A 279 5.16 11.99 7.69
C TRP A 279 3.73 11.79 7.20
N LEU A 280 3.09 10.66 7.53
CA LEU A 280 1.70 10.36 7.16
C LEU A 280 0.72 11.37 7.77
N TRP A 281 0.91 11.71 9.05
CA TRP A 281 0.10 12.72 9.74
C TRP A 281 0.17 14.08 9.05
N ARG A 282 1.37 14.56 8.75
CA ARG A 282 1.59 15.82 8.02
C ARG A 282 0.95 15.78 6.64
N ARG A 283 1.03 14.64 5.93
CA ARG A 283 0.42 14.47 4.61
C ARG A 283 -1.11 14.52 4.65
N ALA A 284 -1.74 13.96 5.67
CA ALA A 284 -3.18 14.02 5.85
C ALA A 284 -3.70 15.43 6.14
N HIS A 285 -2.91 16.25 6.82
CA HIS A 285 -3.30 17.59 7.28
C HIS A 285 -2.88 18.74 6.35
N ARG A 286 -2.29 18.45 5.18
CA ARG A 286 -1.94 19.51 4.22
C ARG A 286 -3.20 20.20 3.68
N PRO A 287 -3.26 21.54 3.69
CA PRO A 287 -4.36 22.27 3.08
C PRO A 287 -4.38 22.03 1.56
N PRO A 288 -5.56 22.04 0.93
CA PRO A 288 -5.68 21.92 -0.52
C PRO A 288 -4.93 23.07 -1.22
N GLY A 289 -4.26 22.78 -2.35
CA GLY A 289 -3.66 23.81 -3.22
C GLY A 289 -2.18 24.17 -2.98
N ARG A 290 -1.50 23.63 -1.97
CA ARG A 290 -0.03 23.74 -1.83
C ARG A 290 0.62 22.44 -2.27
N VAL A 291 1.04 22.37 -3.54
CA VAL A 291 1.84 21.26 -4.08
C VAL A 291 3.29 21.41 -3.64
#